data_AF-A0A832WNI2-F1
#
_entry.id   AF-A0A832WNI2-F1
#
_cell.length_a   1.000
_cell.length_b   1.000
_cell.length_c   1.000
_cell.angle_alpha   90.00
_cell.angle_beta   90.00
_cell.angle_gamma   90.00
#
_symmetry.space_group_name_H-M   'P 1'
#
loop_
_entity.id
_entity.type
_entity.pdbx_description
1 polymer ?
#
loop_
_entity_poly.entity_id
_entity_poly.type
_entity_poly.pdbx_seq_one_letter_code
_entity_poly.pdbx_strand_id
1 'polypeptide(L)'
;MQKIVPFSGRKARAVLPVVLILLLVVCLGLLSGYTYILMSRLGAAENEIMQVRNEYSLYQQRTESQMEALEEDVSAAQSDRDKAEAELDELKGSFSELEELYSTLRGDYGSLKAEMEETMDKIDSYEQEVQESMAWFKENSMLGKRGEQDMAKTYLGIDCYMEEGDKCYVKTGCFYLINAEYLGLEYKRDVETSDSEDKLQSLQGFVDNGGGDCEDYSLFYKAEWNYILDKCSGKDIVVQSWYKTATSDSRHWLDFDEDWYIEGVTEKILASGYIYPSVVCGRIYDPQLNKVSGHCVMALTTDRIEDIADLQLLVGSPLIEPQDGQYVGIIDEPGGVHLVQDGEVPLIFSSYIFSVITDNDYFLFSDTESK
;
A
#
# COMPACT_ATOMS: atom_id res chain seq x y z
N MET A 1 5.34 -81.48 -125.59
CA MET A 1 4.48 -81.21 -126.78
C MET A 1 4.47 -79.70 -126.99
N GLN A 2 4.68 -79.10 -128.15
CA GLN A 2 4.77 -79.61 -129.52
C GLN A 2 5.42 -78.53 -130.42
N LYS A 3 6.18 -78.99 -131.42
CA LYS A 3 6.42 -78.40 -132.75
C LYS A 3 7.13 -77.04 -132.90
N ILE A 4 8.37 -77.13 -133.36
CA ILE A 4 8.91 -76.32 -134.47
C ILE A 4 9.47 -77.30 -135.51
N VAL A 5 9.15 -77.13 -136.79
CA VAL A 5 10.00 -77.51 -137.94
C VAL A 5 9.73 -76.48 -139.06
N PRO A 6 10.65 -76.23 -139.99
CA PRO A 6 11.44 -75.01 -140.02
C PRO A 6 11.38 -74.34 -141.40
N PHE A 7 12.08 -73.22 -141.61
CA PHE A 7 12.65 -72.91 -142.93
C PHE A 7 13.84 -71.95 -142.86
N SER A 8 14.61 -72.01 -143.93
CA SER A 8 16.05 -71.83 -144.09
C SER A 8 16.62 -70.40 -144.11
N GLY A 9 17.81 -70.24 -143.52
CA GLY A 9 19.08 -69.94 -144.22
C GLY A 9 19.28 -68.58 -144.92
N ARG A 10 20.28 -67.80 -144.45
CA ARG A 10 21.52 -67.40 -145.16
C ARG A 10 22.24 -66.22 -144.46
N LYS A 11 23.55 -66.44 -144.18
CA LYS A 11 24.73 -65.54 -144.30
C LYS A 11 24.71 -64.10 -143.73
N ALA A 12 25.57 -63.82 -142.73
CA ALA A 12 26.50 -62.65 -142.62
C ALA A 12 27.13 -62.62 -141.20
N ARG A 13 28.41 -62.97 -141.01
CA ARG A 13 29.61 -62.09 -140.96
C ARG A 13 29.64 -61.04 -139.82
N ALA A 14 30.42 -61.35 -138.78
CA ALA A 14 31.47 -60.51 -138.20
C ALA A 14 31.14 -59.10 -137.63
N VAL A 15 30.04 -58.96 -136.86
CA VAL A 15 29.78 -57.76 -136.01
C VAL A 15 29.52 -58.11 -134.53
N LEU A 16 29.38 -59.40 -134.20
CA LEU A 16 29.00 -59.90 -132.87
C LEU A 16 29.98 -59.56 -131.72
N PRO A 17 31.32 -59.65 -131.85
CA PRO A 17 32.22 -59.41 -130.71
C PRO A 17 32.31 -57.93 -130.32
N VAL A 18 32.13 -57.00 -131.27
CA VAL A 18 32.15 -55.56 -130.99
C VAL A 18 30.87 -55.14 -130.25
N VAL A 19 29.71 -55.69 -130.63
CA VAL A 19 28.43 -55.45 -129.93
C VAL A 19 28.41 -56.07 -128.54
N LEU A 20 29.03 -57.25 -128.35
CA LEU A 20 29.18 -57.87 -127.05
C LEU A 20 30.11 -57.08 -126.13
N ILE A 21 31.23 -56.56 -126.64
CA ILE A 21 32.12 -55.68 -125.86
C ILE A 21 31.43 -54.35 -125.52
N LEU A 22 30.65 -53.76 -126.43
CA LEU A 22 29.86 -52.56 -126.16
C LEU A 22 28.76 -52.80 -125.12
N LEU A 23 28.07 -53.94 -125.18
CA LEU A 23 27.09 -54.36 -124.17
C LEU A 23 27.75 -54.63 -122.81
N LEU A 24 28.96 -55.18 -122.80
CA LEU A 24 29.70 -55.45 -121.56
C LEU A 24 30.21 -54.14 -120.94
N VAL A 25 30.65 -53.18 -121.75
CA VAL A 25 31.01 -51.82 -121.32
C VAL A 25 29.78 -51.04 -120.83
N VAL A 26 28.63 -51.17 -121.49
CA VAL A 26 27.37 -50.56 -121.04
C VAL A 26 26.85 -51.23 -119.77
N CYS A 27 26.91 -52.55 -119.66
CA CYS A 27 26.56 -53.26 -118.42
C CYS A 27 27.51 -52.92 -117.28
N LEU A 28 28.82 -52.84 -117.51
CA LEU A 28 29.80 -52.37 -116.51
C LEU A 28 29.58 -50.89 -116.15
N GLY A 29 29.21 -50.04 -117.11
CA GLY A 29 28.83 -48.65 -116.89
C GLY A 29 27.56 -48.51 -116.05
N LEU A 30 26.52 -49.30 -116.36
CA LEU A 30 25.28 -49.35 -115.61
C LEU A 30 25.46 -49.99 -114.23
N LEU A 31 26.29 -51.03 -114.10
CA LEU A 31 26.68 -51.62 -112.81
C LEU A 31 27.48 -50.62 -111.98
N SER A 32 28.46 -49.94 -112.58
CA SER A 32 29.27 -48.92 -111.90
C SER A 32 28.42 -47.72 -111.46
N GLY A 33 27.50 -47.26 -112.31
CA GLY A 33 26.53 -46.20 -112.00
C GLY A 33 25.51 -46.64 -110.95
N TYR A 34 25.05 -47.88 -110.99
CA TYR A 34 24.16 -48.46 -109.98
C TYR A 34 24.86 -48.61 -108.63
N THR A 35 26.11 -49.10 -108.61
CA THR A 35 26.93 -49.15 -107.40
C THR A 35 27.26 -47.77 -106.87
N TYR A 36 27.44 -46.77 -107.75
CA TYR A 36 27.65 -45.38 -107.35
C TYR A 36 26.39 -44.76 -106.73
N ILE A 37 25.21 -44.98 -107.32
CA ILE A 37 23.93 -44.54 -106.76
C ILE A 37 23.65 -45.23 -105.42
N LEU A 38 23.95 -46.53 -105.31
CA LEU A 38 23.84 -47.28 -104.05
C LEU A 38 24.82 -46.75 -103.00
N MET A 39 26.08 -46.51 -103.34
CA MET A 39 27.06 -45.91 -102.42
C MET A 39 26.67 -44.48 -102.01
N SER A 40 26.12 -43.69 -102.93
CA SER A 40 25.63 -42.34 -102.62
C SER A 40 24.42 -42.37 -101.70
N ARG A 41 23.47 -43.29 -101.92
CA ARG A 41 22.32 -43.50 -101.02
C ARG A 41 22.72 -44.09 -99.67
N LEU A 42 23.69 -45.02 -99.66
CA LEU A 42 24.24 -45.60 -98.44
C LEU A 42 24.96 -44.52 -97.64
N GLY A 43 25.80 -43.70 -98.27
CA GLY A 43 26.46 -42.57 -97.61
C GLY A 43 25.47 -41.50 -97.11
N ALA A 44 24.39 -41.23 -97.85
CA ALA A 44 23.32 -40.35 -97.38
C ALA A 44 22.59 -40.92 -96.16
N ALA A 45 22.24 -42.21 -96.18
CA ALA A 45 21.61 -42.90 -95.06
C ALA A 45 22.56 -43.00 -93.85
N GLU A 46 23.85 -43.25 -94.06
CA GLU A 46 24.88 -43.25 -93.00
C GLU A 46 25.00 -41.87 -92.36
N ASN A 47 24.95 -40.80 -93.17
CA ASN A 47 24.98 -39.43 -92.67
C ASN A 47 23.71 -39.08 -91.88
N GLU A 48 22.52 -39.46 -92.36
CA GLU A 48 21.26 -39.30 -91.63
C GLU A 48 21.26 -40.09 -90.31
N ILE A 49 21.73 -41.34 -90.32
CA ILE A 49 21.89 -42.16 -89.11
C ILE A 49 22.85 -41.47 -88.13
N MET A 50 23.96 -40.91 -88.61
CA MET A 50 24.91 -40.17 -87.79
C MET A 50 24.29 -38.91 -87.20
N GLN A 51 23.53 -38.15 -87.99
CA GLN A 51 22.83 -36.96 -87.52
C GLN A 51 21.79 -37.30 -86.44
N VAL A 52 20.93 -38.29 -86.69
CA VAL A 52 19.93 -38.75 -85.73
C VAL A 52 20.61 -39.25 -84.45
N ARG A 53 21.74 -39.95 -84.57
CA ARG A 53 22.51 -40.41 -83.41
C ARG A 53 23.09 -39.24 -82.59
N ASN A 54 23.58 -38.19 -83.26
CA ASN A 54 24.07 -36.99 -82.60
C ASN A 54 22.93 -36.22 -81.94
N GLU A 55 21.79 -36.04 -82.61
CA GLU A 55 20.59 -35.40 -82.06
C GLU A 55 20.05 -36.19 -80.86
N TYR A 56 20.00 -37.51 -80.95
CA TYR A 56 19.59 -38.38 -79.85
C TYR A 56 20.56 -38.28 -78.67
N SER A 57 21.87 -38.28 -78.91
CA SER A 57 22.88 -38.08 -77.86
C SER A 57 22.75 -36.72 -77.18
N LEU A 58 22.48 -35.65 -77.95
CA LEU A 58 22.28 -34.31 -77.41
C LEU A 58 20.97 -34.21 -76.61
N TYR A 59 19.91 -34.84 -77.10
CA TYR A 59 18.65 -34.93 -76.39
C TYR A 59 18.82 -35.66 -75.05
N GLN A 60 19.50 -36.81 -75.07
CA GLN A 60 19.80 -37.57 -73.87
C GLN A 60 20.61 -36.73 -72.86
N GLN A 61 21.68 -36.08 -73.31
CA GLN A 61 22.50 -35.20 -72.46
C GLN A 61 21.68 -34.04 -71.86
N ARG A 62 20.78 -33.42 -72.65
CA ARG A 62 19.91 -32.34 -72.17
C ARG A 62 18.93 -32.85 -71.12
N THR A 63 18.31 -34.00 -71.36
CA THR A 63 17.37 -34.62 -70.41
C THR A 63 18.08 -35.00 -69.11
N GLU A 64 19.29 -35.58 -69.19
CA GLU A 64 20.13 -35.87 -68.02
C GLU A 64 20.44 -34.60 -67.23
N SER A 65 20.92 -33.54 -67.88
CA SER A 65 21.21 -32.26 -67.22
C SER A 65 19.96 -31.61 -66.60
N GLN A 66 18.80 -31.72 -67.24
CA GLN A 66 17.54 -31.22 -66.68
C GLN A 66 17.07 -32.05 -65.48
N MET A 67 17.29 -33.37 -65.50
CA MET A 67 17.00 -34.23 -64.36
C MET A 67 17.91 -33.91 -63.18
N GLU A 68 19.21 -33.73 -63.41
CA GLU A 68 20.17 -33.34 -62.37
C GLU A 68 19.80 -31.99 -61.74
N ALA A 69 19.46 -30.98 -62.55
CA ALA A 69 19.02 -29.67 -62.04
C ALA A 69 17.72 -29.77 -61.23
N LEU A 70 16.76 -30.60 -61.68
CA LEU A 70 15.51 -30.82 -60.95
C LEU A 70 15.73 -31.58 -59.63
N GLU A 71 16.65 -32.54 -59.60
CA GLU A 71 17.04 -33.24 -58.36
C GLU A 71 17.66 -32.26 -57.35
N GLU A 72 18.52 -31.35 -57.81
CA GLU A 72 19.09 -30.28 -56.97
C GLU A 72 18.00 -29.35 -56.43
N ASP A 73 17.09 -28.87 -57.28
CA ASP A 73 15.97 -28.01 -56.89
C ASP A 73 15.04 -28.70 -55.88
N VAL A 74 14.74 -30.00 -56.08
CA VAL A 74 13.94 -30.79 -55.13
C VAL A 74 14.66 -30.93 -53.80
N SER A 75 15.97 -31.18 -53.80
CA SER A 75 16.76 -31.27 -52.57
C SER A 75 16.82 -29.92 -51.84
N ALA A 76 16.96 -28.81 -52.55
CA ALA A 76 16.95 -27.46 -51.97
C ALA A 76 15.58 -27.14 -51.36
N ALA A 77 14.50 -27.40 -52.09
CA ALA A 77 13.13 -27.19 -51.63
C ALA A 77 12.79 -28.05 -50.39
N GLN A 78 13.30 -29.28 -50.32
CA GLN A 78 13.18 -30.13 -49.13
C GLN A 78 13.92 -29.52 -47.93
N SER A 79 15.16 -29.06 -48.12
CA SER A 79 15.91 -28.41 -47.05
C SER A 79 15.23 -27.15 -46.54
N ASP A 80 14.64 -26.34 -47.42
CA ASP A 80 13.94 -25.12 -47.02
C ASP A 80 12.60 -25.41 -46.35
N ARG A 81 11.88 -26.46 -46.79
CA ARG A 81 10.71 -26.97 -46.06
C ARG A 81 11.07 -27.37 -44.64
N ASP A 82 12.15 -28.15 -44.46
CA ASP A 82 12.55 -28.65 -43.14
C ASP A 82 12.96 -27.49 -42.20
N LYS A 83 13.61 -26.44 -42.72
CA LYS A 83 13.91 -25.22 -41.95
C LYS A 83 12.63 -24.49 -41.54
N ALA A 84 11.69 -24.30 -42.48
CA ALA A 84 10.43 -23.62 -42.20
C ALA A 84 9.57 -24.39 -41.18
N GLU A 85 9.60 -25.73 -41.22
CA GLU A 85 8.95 -26.58 -40.21
C GLU A 85 9.58 -26.40 -38.83
N ALA A 86 10.91 -26.34 -38.74
CA ALA A 86 11.61 -26.10 -37.47
C ALA A 86 11.31 -24.70 -36.88
N GLU A 87 11.33 -23.65 -37.71
CA GLU A 87 10.98 -22.28 -37.28
C GLU A 87 9.51 -22.18 -36.83
N LEU A 88 8.60 -22.89 -37.52
CA LEU A 88 7.19 -22.94 -37.14
C LEU A 88 6.99 -23.60 -35.78
N ASP A 89 7.73 -24.66 -35.48
CA ASP A 89 7.63 -25.36 -34.21
C ASP A 89 8.26 -24.55 -33.06
N GLU A 90 9.37 -23.84 -33.30
CA GLU A 90 9.93 -22.87 -32.35
C GLU A 90 8.93 -21.76 -32.03
N LEU A 91 8.31 -21.17 -33.06
CA LEU A 91 7.33 -20.09 -32.90
C LEU A 91 6.10 -20.54 -32.10
N LYS A 92 5.61 -21.77 -32.32
CA LYS A 92 4.52 -22.35 -31.51
C LYS A 92 4.93 -22.50 -30.05
N GLY A 93 6.17 -22.93 -29.78
CA GLY A 93 6.72 -23.02 -28.43
C GLY A 93 6.69 -21.67 -27.72
N SER A 94 7.29 -20.64 -28.33
CA SER A 94 7.30 -19.29 -27.77
C SER A 94 5.90 -18.69 -27.61
N PHE A 95 4.98 -18.99 -28.53
CA PHE A 95 3.58 -18.56 -28.38
C PHE A 95 2.90 -19.18 -27.16
N SER A 96 3.13 -20.49 -26.92
CA SER A 96 2.61 -21.18 -25.74
C SER A 96 3.18 -20.62 -24.43
N GLU A 97 4.48 -20.33 -24.39
CA GLU A 97 5.13 -19.71 -23.21
C GLU A 97 4.56 -18.30 -22.94
N LEU A 98 4.35 -17.51 -23.99
CA LEU A 98 3.76 -16.17 -23.87
C LEU A 98 2.33 -16.22 -23.35
N GLU A 99 1.53 -17.21 -23.79
CA GLU A 99 0.16 -17.43 -23.31
C GLU A 99 0.13 -17.77 -21.81
N GLU A 100 1.06 -18.62 -21.35
CA GLU A 100 1.21 -18.95 -19.92
C GLU A 100 1.61 -17.73 -19.10
N LEU A 101 2.61 -16.96 -19.55
CA LEU A 101 3.03 -15.72 -18.89
C LEU A 101 1.90 -14.70 -18.82
N TYR A 102 1.12 -14.55 -19.90
CA TYR A 102 -0.04 -13.65 -19.91
C TYR A 102 -1.12 -14.09 -18.93
N SER A 103 -1.39 -15.40 -18.84
CA SER A 103 -2.34 -15.97 -17.88
C SER A 103 -1.90 -15.70 -16.43
N THR A 104 -0.63 -15.94 -16.11
CA THR A 104 -0.04 -15.67 -14.79
C THR A 104 -0.12 -14.18 -14.45
N LEU A 105 0.32 -13.30 -15.34
CA LEU A 105 0.27 -11.85 -15.14
C LEU A 105 -1.17 -11.34 -14.90
N ARG A 106 -2.14 -11.90 -15.63
CA ARG A 106 -3.56 -11.58 -15.40
C ARG A 106 -4.04 -12.04 -14.02
N GLY A 107 -3.57 -13.20 -13.56
CA GLY A 107 -3.84 -13.70 -12.21
C GLY A 107 -3.26 -12.78 -11.14
N ASP A 108 -1.97 -12.46 -11.25
CA ASP A 108 -1.26 -11.58 -10.32
C ASP A 108 -1.88 -10.18 -10.25
N TYR A 109 -2.23 -9.61 -11.41
CA TYR A 109 -2.93 -8.33 -11.47
C TYR A 109 -4.31 -8.39 -10.78
N GLY A 110 -5.03 -9.51 -10.91
CA GLY A 110 -6.30 -9.73 -10.21
C GLY A 110 -6.13 -9.77 -8.69
N SER A 111 -5.14 -10.50 -8.20
CA SER A 111 -4.81 -10.58 -6.77
C SER A 111 -4.39 -9.22 -6.21
N LEU A 112 -3.48 -8.51 -6.89
CA LEU A 112 -3.04 -7.18 -6.47
C LEU A 112 -4.20 -6.17 -6.40
N LYS A 113 -5.14 -6.24 -7.35
CA LYS A 113 -6.35 -5.39 -7.34
C LYS A 113 -7.22 -5.68 -6.11
N ALA A 114 -7.37 -6.96 -5.73
CA ALA A 114 -8.13 -7.34 -4.54
C ALA A 114 -7.45 -6.90 -3.23
N GLU A 115 -6.12 -7.06 -3.12
CA GLU A 115 -5.35 -6.58 -1.97
C GLU A 115 -5.42 -5.06 -1.82
N MET A 116 -5.39 -4.34 -2.93
CA MET A 116 -5.56 -2.88 -2.94
C MET A 116 -6.95 -2.49 -2.45
N GLU A 117 -8.02 -3.14 -2.93
CA GLU A 117 -9.39 -2.87 -2.48
C GLU A 117 -9.56 -3.17 -0.97
N GLU A 118 -9.03 -4.30 -0.48
CA GLU A 118 -9.06 -4.63 0.96
C GLU A 118 -8.30 -3.59 1.81
N THR A 119 -7.15 -3.11 1.31
CA THR A 119 -6.37 -2.10 2.02
C THR A 119 -7.09 -0.76 2.06
N MET A 120 -7.78 -0.37 0.99
CA MET A 120 -8.60 0.84 0.95
C MET A 120 -9.77 0.75 1.94
N ASP A 121 -10.49 -0.38 1.98
CA ASP A 121 -11.58 -0.60 2.94
C ASP A 121 -11.09 -0.51 4.39
N LYS A 122 -9.90 -1.04 4.68
CA LYS A 122 -9.26 -0.91 6.01
C LYS A 122 -8.91 0.53 6.36
N ILE A 123 -8.39 1.30 5.41
CA ILE A 123 -8.08 2.73 5.61
C ILE A 123 -9.35 3.50 5.92
N ASP A 124 -10.43 3.28 5.16
CA ASP A 124 -11.72 3.94 5.40
C ASP A 124 -12.29 3.58 6.78
N SER A 125 -12.18 2.31 7.19
CA SER A 125 -12.58 1.86 8.54
C SER A 125 -11.76 2.55 9.63
N TYR A 126 -10.43 2.65 9.47
CA TYR A 126 -9.58 3.34 10.43
C TYR A 126 -9.87 4.85 10.48
N GLU A 127 -10.14 5.49 9.35
CA GLU A 127 -10.53 6.90 9.33
C GLU A 127 -11.84 7.10 10.12
N GLN A 128 -12.83 6.22 9.93
CA GLN A 128 -14.07 6.27 10.69
C GLN A 128 -13.84 6.06 12.19
N GLU A 129 -13.05 5.06 12.58
CA GLU A 129 -12.73 4.79 14.00
C GLU A 129 -12.02 5.98 14.66
N VAL A 130 -11.09 6.63 13.95
CA VAL A 130 -10.41 7.85 14.43
C VAL A 130 -11.42 8.98 14.58
N GLN A 131 -12.28 9.22 13.58
CA GLN A 131 -13.31 10.27 13.68
C GLN A 131 -14.29 10.04 14.83
N GLU A 132 -14.71 8.79 15.06
CA GLU A 132 -15.56 8.41 16.19
C GLU A 132 -14.85 8.63 17.53
N SER A 133 -13.57 8.27 17.62
CA SER A 133 -12.74 8.52 18.81
C SER A 133 -12.59 10.02 19.10
N MET A 134 -12.25 10.83 18.10
CA MET A 134 -12.12 12.28 18.26
C MET A 134 -13.46 12.94 18.65
N ALA A 135 -14.56 12.49 18.05
CA ALA A 135 -15.90 12.96 18.39
C ALA A 135 -16.25 12.63 19.84
N TRP A 136 -15.88 11.44 20.31
CA TRP A 136 -16.06 11.02 21.69
C TRP A 136 -15.28 11.91 22.66
N PHE A 137 -13.99 12.18 22.42
CA PHE A 137 -13.21 13.09 23.29
C PHE A 137 -13.81 14.48 23.33
N LYS A 138 -14.24 14.99 22.17
CA LYS A 138 -14.88 16.30 22.07
C LYS A 138 -16.19 16.37 22.85
N GLU A 139 -17.04 15.34 22.76
CA GLU A 139 -18.28 15.26 23.54
C GLU A 139 -17.99 15.19 25.04
N ASN A 140 -16.95 14.46 25.45
CA ASN A 140 -16.56 14.30 26.85
C ASN A 140 -15.60 15.38 27.37
N SER A 141 -15.26 16.38 26.56
CA SER A 141 -14.49 17.56 26.99
C SER A 141 -15.35 18.66 27.59
N MET A 142 -16.68 18.53 27.53
CA MET A 142 -17.65 19.55 27.95
C MET A 142 -18.78 18.91 28.76
N LEU A 143 -19.14 19.53 29.89
CA LEU A 143 -20.31 19.09 30.65
C LEU A 143 -21.59 19.14 29.79
N GLY A 144 -22.37 18.07 29.83
CA GLY A 144 -23.69 17.90 29.22
C GLY A 144 -24.78 18.78 29.85
N LYS A 145 -26.00 18.68 29.33
CA LYS A 145 -27.12 19.59 29.68
C LYS A 145 -28.20 18.96 30.57
N ARG A 146 -27.92 17.82 31.20
CA ARG A 146 -28.93 17.03 31.91
C ARG A 146 -28.33 16.43 33.18
N GLY A 147 -29.22 16.15 34.13
CA GLY A 147 -28.89 15.45 35.37
C GLY A 147 -27.86 16.18 36.23
N GLU A 148 -26.99 15.41 36.83
CA GLU A 148 -25.95 15.85 37.76
C GLU A 148 -24.91 16.74 37.07
N GLN A 149 -24.69 16.61 35.76
CA GLN A 149 -23.80 17.51 35.01
C GLN A 149 -24.37 18.94 34.92
N ASP A 150 -25.69 19.10 34.91
CA ASP A 150 -26.34 20.43 34.99
C ASP A 150 -26.29 21.00 36.42
N MET A 151 -26.36 20.12 37.42
CA MET A 151 -26.13 20.50 38.82
C MET A 151 -24.69 20.96 39.03
N ALA A 152 -23.69 20.24 38.50
CA ALA A 152 -22.28 20.63 38.52
C ALA A 152 -22.10 22.06 37.98
N LYS A 153 -22.67 22.37 36.81
CA LYS A 153 -22.66 23.74 36.24
C LYS A 153 -23.22 24.80 37.17
N THR A 154 -24.30 24.47 37.88
CA THR A 154 -24.94 25.39 38.82
C THR A 154 -24.00 25.68 39.98
N TYR A 155 -23.42 24.64 40.61
CA TYR A 155 -22.48 24.81 41.72
C TYR A 155 -21.18 25.49 41.28
N LEU A 156 -20.65 25.18 40.08
CA LEU A 156 -19.46 25.83 39.51
C LEU A 156 -19.65 27.34 39.41
N GLY A 157 -20.85 27.79 39.04
CA GLY A 157 -21.20 29.21 38.93
C GLY A 157 -21.47 29.93 40.25
N ILE A 158 -21.62 29.20 41.35
CA ILE A 158 -21.80 29.76 42.69
C ILE A 158 -20.44 29.82 43.39
N ASP A 159 -19.69 28.71 43.38
CA ASP A 159 -18.58 28.51 44.30
C ASP A 159 -17.20 28.62 43.64
N CYS A 160 -17.07 28.27 42.34
CA CYS A 160 -15.76 27.98 41.75
C CYS A 160 -15.14 29.11 40.94
N TYR A 161 -15.94 30.04 40.42
CA TYR A 161 -15.41 31.23 39.78
C TYR A 161 -16.15 32.49 40.18
N MET A 162 -15.43 33.61 40.17
CA MET A 162 -15.96 34.93 40.46
C MET A 162 -15.45 35.94 39.44
N GLU A 163 -16.37 36.66 38.82
CA GLU A 163 -16.05 37.72 37.87
C GLU A 163 -15.96 39.09 38.56
N GLU A 164 -14.79 39.74 38.46
CA GLU A 164 -14.60 41.11 38.94
C GLU A 164 -13.95 41.97 37.87
N GLY A 165 -14.75 42.83 37.22
CA GLY A 165 -14.26 43.67 36.14
C GLY A 165 -13.78 42.86 34.93
N ASP A 166 -12.51 43.04 34.57
CA ASP A 166 -11.82 42.35 33.48
C ASP A 166 -11.22 41.00 33.90
N LYS A 167 -11.36 40.62 35.17
CA LYS A 167 -10.82 39.37 35.71
C LYS A 167 -11.90 38.34 36.01
N CYS A 168 -11.50 37.08 35.91
CA CYS A 168 -12.24 35.93 36.42
C CYS A 168 -11.32 35.13 37.33
N TYR A 169 -11.62 35.10 38.63
CA TYR A 169 -10.89 34.30 39.60
C TYR A 169 -11.46 32.89 39.63
N VAL A 170 -10.62 31.86 39.63
CA VAL A 170 -11.03 30.46 39.64
C VAL A 170 -10.31 29.74 40.78
N LYS A 171 -11.04 29.04 41.66
CA LYS A 171 -10.48 28.26 42.76
C LYS A 171 -10.42 26.79 42.41
N THR A 172 -9.23 26.21 42.27
CA THR A 172 -9.06 24.78 41.91
C THR A 172 -9.59 23.85 42.99
N GLY A 173 -9.53 24.25 44.26
CA GLY A 173 -10.08 23.46 45.38
C GLY A 173 -11.61 23.35 45.38
N CYS A 174 -12.32 24.24 44.69
CA CYS A 174 -13.78 24.22 44.61
C CYS A 174 -14.32 23.00 43.87
N PHE A 175 -13.61 22.50 42.86
CA PHE A 175 -14.04 21.33 42.08
C PHE A 175 -14.21 20.10 42.97
N TYR A 176 -13.31 19.91 43.96
CA TYR A 176 -13.46 18.85 44.97
C TYR A 176 -14.73 19.01 45.80
N LEU A 177 -15.02 20.24 46.25
CA LEU A 177 -16.25 20.53 47.01
C LEU A 177 -17.49 20.14 46.21
N ILE A 178 -17.54 20.49 44.92
CA ILE A 178 -18.65 20.10 44.05
C ILE A 178 -18.72 18.59 43.89
N ASN A 179 -17.63 17.98 43.46
CA ASN A 179 -17.62 16.57 43.07
C ASN A 179 -17.86 15.66 44.27
N ALA A 180 -17.09 15.83 45.35
CA ALA A 180 -17.19 14.96 46.51
C ALA A 180 -18.39 15.30 47.40
N GLU A 181 -18.58 16.58 47.77
CA GLU A 181 -19.58 16.94 48.80
C GLU A 181 -20.98 17.16 48.22
N TYR A 182 -21.11 17.80 47.04
CA TYR A 182 -22.43 18.10 46.47
C TYR A 182 -22.97 17.01 45.54
N LEU A 183 -22.10 16.40 44.74
CA LEU A 183 -22.49 15.36 43.79
C LEU A 183 -22.26 13.93 44.32
N GLY A 184 -21.45 13.75 45.37
CA GLY A 184 -21.17 12.43 45.94
C GLY A 184 -20.34 11.53 45.02
N LEU A 185 -19.49 12.13 44.19
CA LEU A 185 -18.60 11.44 43.25
C LEU A 185 -17.33 11.01 43.98
N GLU A 186 -17.01 9.73 43.91
CA GLU A 186 -15.86 9.14 44.59
C GLU A 186 -14.83 8.62 43.59
N TYR A 187 -13.57 8.54 44.04
CA TYR A 187 -12.57 7.79 43.30
C TYR A 187 -12.83 6.28 43.43
N LYS A 188 -13.00 5.60 42.29
CA LYS A 188 -13.31 4.16 42.23
C LYS A 188 -12.40 3.50 41.20
N ARG A 189 -11.87 2.33 41.51
CA ARG A 189 -11.05 1.59 40.53
C ARG A 189 -11.95 0.97 39.47
N ASP A 190 -11.42 0.73 38.26
CA ASP A 190 -12.17 0.07 37.16
C ASP A 190 -12.94 -1.18 37.58
N VAL A 191 -12.32 -2.04 38.39
CA VAL A 191 -12.92 -3.30 38.88
C VAL A 191 -14.17 -3.08 39.76
N GLU A 192 -14.43 -1.84 40.19
CA GLU A 192 -15.57 -1.43 41.00
C GLU A 192 -16.65 -0.75 40.14
N THR A 193 -16.31 -0.22 38.96
CA THR A 193 -17.22 0.54 38.07
C THR A 193 -17.60 -0.23 36.80
N SER A 194 -16.78 -1.19 36.35
CA SER A 194 -17.02 -1.95 35.14
C SER A 194 -16.60 -3.42 35.25
N ASP A 195 -17.18 -4.28 34.40
CA ASP A 195 -16.79 -5.70 34.27
C ASP A 195 -15.50 -5.90 33.44
N SER A 196 -14.84 -4.81 33.04
CA SER A 196 -13.64 -4.78 32.19
C SER A 196 -12.45 -4.15 32.91
N GLU A 197 -11.24 -4.58 32.58
CA GLU A 197 -10.01 -3.90 33.02
C GLU A 197 -9.76 -2.69 32.09
N ASP A 198 -9.55 -1.51 32.67
CA ASP A 198 -9.02 -0.28 32.03
C ASP A 198 -9.89 0.28 30.89
N LYS A 199 -10.95 1.03 31.24
CA LYS A 199 -11.79 1.71 30.25
C LYS A 199 -12.18 3.11 30.70
N LEU A 200 -11.74 4.10 29.92
CA LEU A 200 -12.21 5.47 30.02
C LEU A 200 -13.75 5.56 29.81
N GLN A 201 -14.43 6.05 30.83
CA GLN A 201 -15.87 6.24 30.87
C GLN A 201 -16.28 7.56 30.21
N SER A 202 -17.50 7.60 29.67
CA SER A 202 -18.09 8.90 29.30
C SER A 202 -18.41 9.70 30.55
N LEU A 203 -18.53 11.02 30.43
CA LEU A 203 -18.93 11.90 31.55
C LEU A 203 -20.26 11.46 32.17
N GLN A 204 -21.19 10.97 31.34
CA GLN A 204 -22.47 10.45 31.86
C GLN A 204 -22.27 9.13 32.59
N GLY A 205 -21.43 8.23 32.07
CA GLY A 205 -21.09 6.98 32.73
C GLY A 205 -20.42 7.20 34.09
N PHE A 206 -19.45 8.11 34.16
CA PHE A 206 -18.77 8.51 35.40
C PHE A 206 -19.77 8.98 36.47
N VAL A 207 -20.68 9.88 36.08
CA VAL A 207 -21.73 10.38 36.98
C VAL A 207 -22.70 9.27 37.40
N ASP A 208 -23.19 8.46 36.45
CA ASP A 208 -24.16 7.39 36.72
C ASP A 208 -23.57 6.33 37.67
N ASN A 209 -22.25 6.11 37.58
CA ASN A 209 -21.50 5.21 38.46
C ASN A 209 -21.09 5.86 39.79
N GLY A 210 -21.40 7.15 39.98
CA GLY A 210 -21.03 7.92 41.16
C GLY A 210 -19.51 8.03 41.35
N GLY A 211 -18.75 8.09 40.26
CA GLY A 211 -17.29 8.09 40.28
C GLY A 211 -16.63 7.23 39.21
N GLY A 212 -15.30 7.21 39.26
CA GLY A 212 -14.41 6.53 38.33
C GLY A 212 -12.97 6.61 38.80
N ASP A 213 -12.05 6.08 38.01
CA ASP A 213 -10.63 6.03 38.35
C ASP A 213 -9.93 7.37 38.09
N CYS A 214 -8.59 7.38 38.03
CA CYS A 214 -7.86 8.65 37.92
C CYS A 214 -8.08 9.31 36.56
N GLU A 215 -8.16 8.53 35.48
CA GLU A 215 -8.40 8.97 34.13
C GLU A 215 -9.81 9.56 34.01
N ASP A 216 -10.82 8.84 34.49
CA ASP A 216 -12.22 9.27 34.44
C ASP A 216 -12.46 10.56 35.24
N TYR A 217 -11.91 10.60 36.47
CA TYR A 217 -12.07 11.75 37.37
C TYR A 217 -11.38 12.98 36.79
N SER A 218 -10.19 12.81 36.21
CA SER A 218 -9.47 13.89 35.53
C SER A 218 -10.24 14.40 34.31
N LEU A 219 -10.86 13.51 33.53
CA LEU A 219 -11.68 13.88 32.38
C LEU A 219 -12.92 14.67 32.81
N PHE A 220 -13.57 14.29 33.91
CA PHE A 220 -14.68 15.03 34.47
C PHE A 220 -14.26 16.42 34.95
N TYR A 221 -13.19 16.51 35.75
CA TYR A 221 -12.62 17.79 36.19
C TYR A 221 -12.29 18.70 35.01
N LYS A 222 -11.72 18.14 33.94
CA LYS A 222 -11.43 18.88 32.70
C LYS A 222 -12.70 19.46 32.07
N ALA A 223 -13.79 18.70 32.02
CA ALA A 223 -15.06 19.16 31.48
C ALA A 223 -15.65 20.32 32.31
N GLU A 224 -15.52 20.26 33.63
CA GLU A 224 -15.89 21.35 34.54
C GLU A 224 -15.03 22.59 34.27
N TRP A 225 -13.72 22.41 34.10
CA TRP A 225 -12.79 23.49 33.81
C TRP A 225 -13.13 24.19 32.48
N ASN A 226 -13.37 23.39 31.43
CA ASN A 226 -13.79 23.91 30.12
C ASN A 226 -15.12 24.68 30.20
N TYR A 227 -16.04 24.29 31.08
CA TYR A 227 -17.24 25.09 31.37
C TYR A 227 -16.91 26.45 31.97
N ILE A 228 -15.99 26.52 32.95
CA ILE A 228 -15.55 27.82 33.51
C ILE A 228 -14.85 28.68 32.44
N LEU A 229 -14.03 28.09 31.57
CA LEU A 229 -13.41 28.82 30.45
C LEU A 229 -14.45 29.45 29.51
N ASP A 230 -15.55 28.75 29.20
CA ASP A 230 -16.67 29.29 28.42
C ASP A 230 -17.29 30.50 29.13
N LYS A 231 -17.50 30.43 30.45
CA LYS A 231 -18.09 31.52 31.24
C LYS A 231 -17.16 32.72 31.37
N CYS A 232 -15.89 32.48 31.57
CA CYS A 232 -14.88 33.53 31.70
C CYS A 232 -14.29 34.00 30.37
N SER A 233 -14.94 33.67 29.25
CA SER A 233 -14.49 34.06 27.91
C SER A 233 -14.35 35.58 27.77
N GLY A 234 -13.17 36.02 27.33
CA GLY A 234 -12.82 37.43 27.17
C GLY A 234 -12.33 38.14 28.43
N LYS A 235 -12.08 37.41 29.52
CA LYS A 235 -11.50 37.94 30.78
C LYS A 235 -10.10 37.40 31.03
N ASP A 236 -9.34 38.10 31.87
CA ASP A 236 -8.07 37.63 32.42
C ASP A 236 -8.36 36.62 33.55
N ILE A 237 -8.02 35.35 33.34
CA ILE A 237 -8.32 34.27 34.28
C ILE A 237 -7.18 34.15 35.30
N VAL A 238 -7.52 34.28 36.57
CA VAL A 238 -6.60 34.16 37.70
C VAL A 238 -6.89 32.85 38.43
N VAL A 239 -5.99 31.88 38.30
CA VAL A 239 -6.14 30.57 38.93
C VAL A 239 -5.54 30.59 40.34
N GLN A 240 -6.38 30.32 41.33
CA GLN A 240 -6.03 30.17 42.73
C GLN A 240 -6.05 28.69 43.10
N SER A 241 -4.89 28.19 43.51
CA SER A 241 -4.68 26.83 43.99
C SER A 241 -3.98 26.86 45.35
N TRP A 242 -3.51 25.72 45.83
CA TRP A 242 -2.91 25.56 47.14
C TRP A 242 -1.97 24.36 47.17
N TYR A 243 -1.06 24.32 48.14
CA TYR A 243 -0.21 23.15 48.39
C TYR A 243 0.00 22.93 49.87
N LYS A 244 0.17 21.67 50.27
CA LYS A 244 0.40 21.28 51.68
C LYS A 244 1.76 21.79 52.16
N THR A 245 1.77 22.42 53.33
CA THR A 245 3.00 22.89 53.97
C THR A 245 3.00 22.47 55.44
N ALA A 246 4.01 21.71 55.85
CA ALA A 246 4.07 21.08 57.18
C ALA A 246 4.04 22.06 58.38
N THR A 247 4.21 23.35 58.13
CA THR A 247 4.40 24.39 59.15
C THR A 247 3.40 25.54 59.06
N SER A 248 2.40 25.48 58.18
CA SER A 248 1.49 26.60 58.00
C SER A 248 0.23 26.45 58.83
N ASP A 249 -0.12 27.49 59.59
CA ASP A 249 -1.43 27.62 60.23
C ASP A 249 -2.45 28.31 59.30
N SER A 250 -2.07 28.54 58.02
CA SER A 250 -2.96 29.18 57.05
C SER A 250 -4.05 28.25 56.55
N ARG A 251 -5.14 28.88 56.12
CA ARG A 251 -6.31 28.26 55.50
C ARG A 251 -6.35 28.65 54.03
N HIS A 252 -6.83 27.73 53.19
CA HIS A 252 -7.25 28.04 51.83
C HIS A 252 -8.74 27.78 51.72
N TRP A 253 -9.49 28.83 51.41
CA TRP A 253 -10.94 28.76 51.21
C TRP A 253 -11.23 28.15 49.84
N LEU A 254 -12.02 27.08 49.81
CA LEU A 254 -12.38 26.34 48.61
C LEU A 254 -13.43 27.08 47.78
N ASP A 255 -14.24 27.93 48.40
CA ASP A 255 -15.33 28.71 47.81
C ASP A 255 -15.13 30.22 48.02
N PHE A 256 -15.90 31.06 47.33
CA PHE A 256 -15.83 32.52 47.48
C PHE A 256 -16.63 33.07 48.66
N ASP A 257 -17.62 32.32 49.16
CA ASP A 257 -18.41 32.69 50.34
C ASP A 257 -17.66 32.41 51.67
N GLU A 258 -16.51 31.74 51.60
CA GLU A 258 -15.68 31.36 52.75
C GLU A 258 -16.41 30.43 53.74
N ASP A 259 -17.23 29.51 53.24
CA ASP A 259 -17.88 28.49 54.06
C ASP A 259 -17.00 27.24 54.20
N TRP A 260 -16.14 26.95 53.22
CA TRP A 260 -15.33 25.74 53.15
C TRP A 260 -13.83 26.04 53.05
N TYR A 261 -13.00 25.36 53.84
CA TYR A 261 -11.55 25.54 53.80
C TYR A 261 -10.76 24.28 54.16
N ILE A 262 -9.50 24.28 53.72
CA ILE A 262 -8.47 23.34 54.15
C ILE A 262 -7.44 24.09 55.00
N GLU A 263 -7.00 23.49 56.11
CA GLU A 263 -5.92 24.00 56.98
C GLU A 263 -4.57 23.37 56.63
N GLY A 264 -3.47 23.98 57.06
CA GLY A 264 -2.14 23.39 56.83
C GLY A 264 -1.61 23.57 55.40
N VAL A 265 -2.16 24.55 54.68
CA VAL A 265 -1.93 24.74 53.24
C VAL A 265 -1.56 26.18 52.94
N THR A 266 -0.74 26.39 51.93
CA THR A 266 -0.36 27.71 51.45
C THR A 266 -1.02 27.97 50.10
N GLU A 267 -1.62 29.14 49.93
CA GLU A 267 -2.22 29.55 48.65
C GLU A 267 -1.13 29.70 47.58
N LYS A 268 -1.48 29.30 46.36
CA LYS A 268 -0.66 29.38 45.16
C LYS A 268 -1.48 30.00 44.04
N ILE A 269 -1.13 31.22 43.66
CA ILE A 269 -1.64 31.83 42.42
C ILE A 269 -0.75 31.35 41.27
N LEU A 270 -1.35 30.78 40.23
CA LEU A 270 -0.61 30.34 39.05
C LEU A 270 -0.21 31.53 38.18
N ALA A 271 0.82 31.36 37.35
CA ALA A 271 1.21 32.37 36.39
C ALA A 271 0.10 32.61 35.35
N SER A 272 -0.09 33.86 34.94
CA SER A 272 -1.11 34.24 33.96
C SER A 272 -0.93 33.49 32.64
N GLY A 273 -2.04 33.09 32.02
CA GLY A 273 -2.07 32.44 30.71
C GLY A 273 -2.15 30.92 30.77
N TYR A 274 -1.73 30.26 31.85
CA TYR A 274 -1.88 28.82 32.01
C TYR A 274 -3.33 28.45 32.36
N ILE A 275 -4.17 28.33 31.34
CA ILE A 275 -5.62 28.17 31.50
C ILE A 275 -6.22 27.02 30.69
N TYR A 276 -5.50 26.42 29.74
CA TYR A 276 -6.07 25.38 28.89
C TYR A 276 -5.81 23.99 29.49
N PRO A 277 -6.85 23.23 29.84
CA PRO A 277 -6.69 21.98 30.59
C PRO A 277 -6.35 20.81 29.67
N SER A 278 -5.36 20.03 30.05
CA SER A 278 -5.08 18.70 29.47
C SER A 278 -4.89 17.70 30.60
N VAL A 279 -5.48 16.50 30.47
CA VAL A 279 -5.18 15.43 31.43
C VAL A 279 -3.83 14.85 31.04
N VAL A 280 -2.92 14.71 31.99
CA VAL A 280 -1.65 14.01 31.80
C VAL A 280 -1.58 12.82 32.73
N CYS A 281 -1.38 11.63 32.18
CA CYS A 281 -1.26 10.40 32.94
C CYS A 281 0.15 9.84 32.78
N GLY A 282 0.63 9.24 33.85
CA GLY A 282 2.02 8.94 33.95
C GLY A 282 2.35 8.10 35.16
N ARG A 283 3.65 7.85 35.30
CA ARG A 283 4.20 7.48 36.59
C ARG A 283 4.42 8.79 37.36
N ILE A 284 3.41 9.25 38.10
CA ILE A 284 3.40 10.58 38.75
C ILE A 284 3.31 10.38 40.27
N TYR A 285 3.76 11.37 41.04
CA TYR A 285 3.57 11.34 42.49
C TYR A 285 2.07 11.42 42.82
N ASP A 286 1.58 10.38 43.48
CA ASP A 286 0.21 10.29 43.96
C ASP A 286 0.18 10.79 45.42
N PRO A 287 -0.50 11.92 45.71
CA PRO A 287 -0.57 12.48 47.05
C PRO A 287 -1.37 11.63 48.04
N GLN A 288 -2.30 10.77 47.57
CA GLN A 288 -3.07 9.87 48.41
C GLN A 288 -2.24 8.67 48.86
N LEU A 289 -1.45 8.11 47.95
CA LEU A 289 -0.58 6.96 48.24
C LEU A 289 0.80 7.37 48.78
N ASN A 290 1.14 8.66 48.73
CA ASN A 290 2.42 9.23 49.15
C ASN A 290 3.61 8.49 48.51
N LYS A 291 3.49 8.18 47.21
CA LYS A 291 4.50 7.49 46.40
C LYS A 291 4.31 7.82 44.93
N VAL A 292 5.32 7.51 44.12
CA VAL A 292 5.21 7.60 42.65
C VAL A 292 4.62 6.30 42.09
N SER A 293 3.46 6.39 41.44
CA SER A 293 2.71 5.29 40.83
C SER A 293 2.02 5.74 39.54
N GLY A 294 1.28 4.84 38.86
CA GLY A 294 0.34 5.25 37.82
C GLY A 294 -0.66 6.24 38.42
N HIS A 295 -0.75 7.44 37.85
CA HIS A 295 -1.62 8.52 38.31
C HIS A 295 -1.87 9.54 37.19
N CYS A 296 -3.01 10.19 37.23
CA CYS A 296 -3.41 11.24 36.29
C CYS A 296 -3.61 12.57 37.01
N VAL A 297 -3.14 13.66 36.41
CA VAL A 297 -3.29 15.02 36.92
C VAL A 297 -3.65 15.99 35.80
N MET A 298 -4.13 17.17 36.15
CA MET A 298 -4.42 18.23 35.19
C MET A 298 -3.19 19.09 34.92
N ALA A 299 -2.74 19.14 33.68
CA ALA A 299 -1.82 20.16 33.21
C ALA A 299 -2.60 21.36 32.67
N LEU A 300 -2.21 22.58 33.07
CA LEU A 300 -2.74 23.81 32.47
C LEU A 300 -1.69 24.39 31.53
N THR A 301 -2.00 24.52 30.25
CA THR A 301 -1.11 25.07 29.21
C THR A 301 -1.49 26.50 28.84
N THR A 302 -0.58 27.20 28.15
CA THR A 302 -0.83 28.57 27.66
C THR A 302 -1.73 28.61 26.43
N ASP A 303 -1.77 27.52 25.68
CA ASP A 303 -2.57 27.35 24.47
C ASP A 303 -3.16 25.93 24.44
N ARG A 304 -4.21 25.70 23.64
CA ARG A 304 -4.79 24.36 23.47
C ARG A 304 -3.79 23.45 22.76
N ILE A 305 -3.75 22.19 23.17
CA ILE A 305 -3.03 21.12 22.45
C ILE A 305 -4.02 20.51 21.46
N GLU A 306 -3.87 20.82 20.17
CA GLU A 306 -4.73 20.31 19.10
C GLU A 306 -4.09 19.14 18.36
N ASP A 307 -2.75 19.10 18.31
CA ASP A 307 -2.01 18.02 17.66
C ASP A 307 -0.75 17.58 18.43
N ILE A 308 -0.04 16.57 17.91
CA ILE A 308 1.17 16.02 18.53
C ILE A 308 2.30 17.05 18.61
N ALA A 309 2.37 17.97 17.65
CA ALA A 309 3.35 19.04 17.60
C ALA A 309 2.96 20.23 18.46
N ASP A 310 1.90 20.15 19.27
CA ASP A 310 1.57 21.08 20.34
C ASP A 310 1.99 20.55 21.73
N LEU A 311 2.41 19.29 21.85
CA LEU A 311 2.76 18.68 23.13
C LEU A 311 3.89 19.39 23.87
N GLN A 312 4.79 20.10 23.17
CA GLN A 312 5.80 20.95 23.80
C GLN A 312 5.22 22.07 24.66
N LEU A 313 3.94 22.43 24.48
CA LEU A 313 3.26 23.41 25.33
C LEU A 313 3.09 22.91 26.77
N LEU A 314 3.22 21.60 27.02
CA LEU A 314 3.22 21.03 28.36
C LEU A 314 4.48 21.42 29.14
N VAL A 315 5.59 21.73 28.49
CA VAL A 315 6.84 22.09 29.17
C VAL A 315 6.63 23.38 29.97
N GLY A 316 6.84 23.33 31.29
CA GLY A 316 6.61 24.47 32.17
C GLY A 316 5.17 24.65 32.62
N SER A 317 4.24 23.76 32.23
CA SER A 317 2.86 23.80 32.69
C SER A 317 2.72 23.43 34.17
N PRO A 318 1.95 24.19 34.96
CA PRO A 318 1.58 23.79 36.30
C PRO A 318 0.65 22.58 36.29
N LEU A 319 0.83 21.71 37.28
CA LEU A 319 0.03 20.51 37.50
C LEU A 319 -0.90 20.71 38.70
N ILE A 320 -2.16 20.30 38.54
CA ILE A 320 -3.22 20.34 39.54
C ILE A 320 -3.77 18.93 39.74
N GLU A 321 -3.91 18.51 41.00
CA GLU A 321 -4.56 17.27 41.42
C GLU A 321 -6.08 17.41 41.26
N PRO A 322 -6.74 16.65 40.35
CA PRO A 322 -8.18 16.73 40.17
C PRO A 322 -8.98 16.41 41.44
N GLN A 323 -8.45 15.54 42.31
CA GLN A 323 -9.20 15.04 43.46
C GLN A 323 -9.35 16.06 44.59
N ASP A 324 -8.45 17.02 44.75
CA ASP A 324 -8.53 18.03 45.82
C ASP A 324 -8.22 19.46 45.35
N GLY A 325 -7.86 19.63 44.08
CA GLY A 325 -7.46 20.90 43.50
C GLY A 325 -6.06 21.36 43.91
N GLN A 326 -5.25 20.49 44.53
CA GLN A 326 -3.92 20.83 45.00
C GLN A 326 -2.96 21.08 43.83
N TYR A 327 -2.12 22.10 43.93
CA TYR A 327 -0.96 22.29 43.07
C TYR A 327 0.12 21.25 43.40
N VAL A 328 0.51 20.45 42.42
CA VAL A 328 1.45 19.32 42.60
C VAL A 328 2.82 19.52 41.94
N GLY A 329 3.00 20.58 41.15
CA GLY A 329 4.31 20.94 40.59
C GLY A 329 4.24 21.59 39.22
N ILE A 330 5.37 21.53 38.50
CA ILE A 330 5.52 22.03 37.12
C ILE A 330 6.18 20.93 36.29
N ILE A 331 5.72 20.75 35.06
CA ILE A 331 6.33 19.81 34.10
C ILE A 331 7.74 20.31 33.70
N ASP A 332 8.72 19.42 33.73
CA ASP A 332 10.13 19.64 33.36
C ASP A 332 10.90 20.70 34.18
N GLU A 333 10.42 21.01 35.39
CA GLU A 333 11.23 21.72 36.39
C GLU A 333 12.05 20.76 37.27
N PRO A 334 13.16 21.22 37.90
CA PRO A 334 13.93 20.38 38.83
C PRO A 334 13.06 19.81 39.97
N GLY A 335 12.91 18.49 39.99
CA GLY A 335 12.06 17.78 40.96
C GLY A 335 10.58 17.66 40.55
N GLY A 336 10.23 18.12 39.35
CA GLY A 336 8.91 17.99 38.75
C GLY A 336 8.67 16.67 38.02
N VAL A 337 7.63 16.64 37.20
CA VAL A 337 7.27 15.50 36.35
C VAL A 337 7.86 15.73 34.96
N HIS A 338 8.47 14.71 34.36
CA HIS A 338 9.08 14.83 33.04
C HIS A 338 8.16 14.39 31.91
N LEU A 339 8.16 15.11 30.80
CA LEU A 339 7.49 14.66 29.58
C LEU A 339 8.39 13.65 28.85
N VAL A 340 7.87 12.47 28.52
CA VAL A 340 8.63 11.50 27.71
C VAL A 340 8.67 12.02 26.27
N GLN A 341 9.85 12.39 25.79
CA GLN A 341 10.10 12.76 24.39
C GLN A 341 10.89 11.66 23.71
N ASP A 342 10.52 11.31 22.48
CA ASP A 342 11.28 10.44 21.58
C ASP A 342 11.62 9.02 22.10
N GLY A 343 10.75 8.44 22.94
CA GLY A 343 10.85 7.02 23.36
C GLY A 343 12.01 6.69 24.30
N GLU A 344 12.86 7.67 24.67
CA GLU A 344 13.85 7.49 25.73
C GLU A 344 13.20 7.84 27.07
N VAL A 345 12.85 6.82 27.87
CA VAL A 345 12.56 7.04 29.30
C VAL A 345 13.90 7.12 30.03
N PRO A 346 14.33 8.30 30.49
CA PRO A 346 15.61 8.41 31.16
C PRO A 346 15.48 7.65 32.48
N LEU A 347 16.27 6.58 32.64
CA LEU A 347 16.31 5.69 33.83
C LEU A 347 16.52 6.43 35.18
N ILE A 348 16.80 7.73 35.11
CA ILE A 348 17.11 8.61 36.23
C ILE A 348 15.84 9.27 36.80
N PHE A 349 14.76 9.38 36.02
CA PHE A 349 13.55 10.07 36.47
C PHE A 349 12.59 9.11 37.19
N SER A 350 12.22 9.48 38.42
CA SER A 350 11.21 8.75 39.18
C SER A 350 9.81 9.00 38.65
N SER A 351 9.56 10.15 38.00
CA SER A 351 8.25 10.59 37.56
C SER A 351 8.24 11.04 36.10
N TYR A 352 7.32 10.52 35.29
CA TYR A 352 7.19 10.84 33.87
C TYR A 352 5.75 10.69 33.34
N ILE A 353 5.41 11.42 32.27
CA ILE A 353 4.12 11.38 31.58
C ILE A 353 4.21 10.41 30.39
N PHE A 354 3.31 9.43 30.32
CA PHE A 354 3.21 8.51 29.19
C PHE A 354 1.92 8.70 28.36
N SER A 355 0.95 9.50 28.82
CA SER A 355 -0.21 9.81 27.99
C SER A 355 -0.82 11.17 28.30
N VAL A 356 -1.52 11.74 27.31
CA VAL A 356 -2.14 13.07 27.37
C VAL A 356 -3.52 13.02 26.73
N ILE A 357 -4.57 13.39 27.46
CA ILE A 357 -5.95 13.49 26.95
C ILE A 357 -6.29 14.97 26.69
N THR A 358 -6.46 15.31 25.41
CA THR A 358 -6.84 16.65 24.95
C THR A 358 -8.33 16.72 24.65
N ASP A 359 -8.82 17.86 24.16
CA ASP A 359 -10.24 18.03 23.87
C ASP A 359 -10.67 17.18 22.67
N ASN A 360 -9.73 16.82 21.79
CA ASN A 360 -10.03 16.15 20.54
C ASN A 360 -9.32 14.80 20.40
N ASP A 361 -8.37 14.46 21.27
CA ASP A 361 -7.51 13.30 21.06
C ASP A 361 -6.93 12.72 22.36
N TYR A 362 -6.33 11.54 22.24
CA TYR A 362 -5.58 10.86 23.28
C TYR A 362 -4.20 10.42 22.78
N PHE A 363 -3.17 11.15 23.22
CA PHE A 363 -1.79 10.86 22.86
C PHE A 363 -1.21 9.82 23.84
N LEU A 364 -0.70 8.72 23.29
CA LEU A 364 0.03 7.68 24.02
C LEU A 364 1.50 7.71 23.63
N PHE A 365 2.38 7.80 24.62
CA PHE A 365 3.84 7.65 24.47
C PHE A 365 4.21 6.25 24.95
N SER A 366 4.59 5.37 24.03
CA SER A 366 5.06 4.04 24.43
C SER A 366 6.53 4.07 24.85
N ASP A 367 6.83 3.35 25.93
CA ASP A 367 8.19 2.94 26.33
C ASP A 367 8.69 1.75 25.48
N THR A 368 7.99 1.42 24.39
CA THR A 368 8.28 0.22 23.60
C THR A 368 9.31 0.52 22.52
N GLU A 369 10.55 0.79 22.93
CA GLU A 369 11.65 -0.04 22.47
C GLU A 369 11.69 -1.33 23.32
N SER A 370 10.64 -2.15 23.24
CA SER A 370 10.69 -3.51 23.77
C SER A 370 11.57 -4.34 22.83
N LYS A 371 12.86 -4.39 23.17
CA LYS A 371 13.94 -5.31 22.73
C LYS A 371 13.61 -6.39 21.71
#